data_AF-A0A353C8T9-F1
#
_entry.id   AF-A0A353C8T9-F1
#
_cell.length_a   1.000
_cell.length_b   1.000
_cell.length_c   1.000
_cell.angle_alpha   90.00
_cell.angle_beta   90.00
_cell.angle_gamma   90.00
#
_symmetry.space_group_name_H-M   'P 1'
#
loop_
_entity.id
_entity.type
_entity.pdbx_description
1 polymer ?
#
loop_
_entity_poly.entity_id
_entity_poly.type
_entity_poly.pdbx_seq_one_letter_code
_entity_poly.pdbx_strand_id
1 'polypeptide(L)' 'HRSVGGIRASIYNAFPTEGADLLSEFMQDFTSRNG' A
#
# COMPACT_ATOMS: atom_id res chain seq x y z
N HIS A 1 -14.03 3.07 -21.41
CA HIS A 1 -12.94 3.80 -20.75
C HIS A 1 -12.80 3.20 -19.35
N ARG A 2 -11.87 2.26 -19.12
CA ARG A 2 -11.82 1.52 -17.84
C ARG A 2 -11.34 2.46 -16.73
N SER A 3 -12.24 2.90 -15.86
CA SER A 3 -11.85 3.37 -14.53
C SER A 3 -11.37 2.14 -13.78
N VAL A 4 -10.05 1.99 -13.60
CA VAL A 4 -9.50 0.85 -12.84
C VAL A 4 -9.73 1.00 -11.34
N GLY A 5 -9.97 2.23 -10.85
CA GLY A 5 -10.26 2.51 -9.45
C GLY A 5 -9.18 2.02 -8.48
N GLY A 6 -9.46 2.18 -7.19
CA GLY A 6 -8.66 1.59 -6.10
C GLY A 6 -7.19 2.02 -6.06
N ILE A 7 -6.40 1.24 -5.32
CA ILE A 7 -4.95 1.43 -5.13
C ILE A 7 -4.24 0.10 -5.43
N ARG A 8 -3.10 0.16 -6.12
CA ARG A 8 -2.22 -0.99 -6.36
C ARG A 8 -0.79 -0.62 -5.99
N ALA A 9 -0.21 -1.35 -5.03
CA ALA A 9 1.22 -1.29 -4.76
C ALA A 9 1.96 -2.30 -5.65
N SER A 10 2.99 -1.86 -6.37
CA SER A 10 3.82 -2.75 -7.19
C SER A 10 5.12 -3.05 -6.45
N ILE A 11 5.34 -4.32 -6.12
CA ILE A 11 6.46 -4.78 -5.28
C ILE A 11 7.28 -5.77 -6.12
N TYR A 12 8.34 -5.27 -6.75
CA TYR A 12 9.24 -6.08 -7.59
C TYR A 12 10.49 -6.51 -6.80
N ASN A 13 11.37 -7.32 -7.39
CA ASN A 13 12.58 -7.83 -6.72
C ASN A 13 13.50 -6.74 -6.14
N ALA A 14 13.51 -5.54 -6.73
CA ALA A 14 14.31 -4.42 -6.24
C ALA A 14 13.66 -3.67 -5.06
N PHE A 15 12.41 -4.01 -4.71
CA PHE A 15 11.70 -3.39 -3.62
C PHE A 15 12.14 -4.04 -2.30
N PRO A 16 12.64 -3.25 -1.33
CA PRO A 16 13.11 -3.76 -0.05
C PRO A 16 11.95 -4.25 0.81
N THR A 17 12.19 -5.26 1.64
CA THR A 17 11.18 -5.79 2.59
C THR A 17 10.73 -4.70 3.57
N GLU A 18 11.66 -3.86 4.02
CA GLU A 18 11.39 -2.74 4.92
C GLU A 18 10.36 -1.77 4.33
N GLY A 19 10.35 -1.60 3.01
CA GLY A 19 9.35 -0.78 2.33
C GLY A 19 7.95 -1.38 2.37
N ALA A 20 7.84 -2.71 2.39
CA ALA A 20 6.56 -3.41 2.46
C ALA A 20 5.99 -3.35 3.88
N ASP A 21 6.86 -3.46 4.88
CA ASP A 21 6.51 -3.33 6.29
C ASP A 21 5.98 -1.92 6.58
N LEU A 22 6.68 -0.88 6.13
CA LEU A 22 6.22 0.51 6.27
C LEU A 22 4.87 0.77 5.56
N LEU A 23 4.65 0.18 4.39
CA LEU A 23 3.37 0.28 3.70
C LEU A 23 2.25 -0.37 4.51
N SER A 24 2.51 -1.54 5.09
CA SER A 24 1.55 -2.25 5.96
C SER A 24 1.19 -1.43 7.19
N GLU A 25 2.19 -0.87 7.88
CA GLU A 25 1.98 0.01 9.04
C GLU A 25 1.15 1.24 8.68
N PHE A 26 1.49 1.90 7.57
CA PHE A 26 0.72 3.05 7.08
C PHE A 26 -0.74 2.67 6.79
N MET A 27 -1.00 1.52 6.17
CA MET A 27 -2.37 1.08 5.86
C MET A 27 -3.19 0.85 7.14
N GLN A 28 -2.59 0.24 8.17
CA GLN A 28 -3.25 0.04 9.46
C GLN A 28 -3.59 1.38 10.13
N ASP A 29 -2.62 2.28 10.20
CA ASP A 29 -2.81 3.62 10.76
C ASP A 29 -3.87 4.42 9.99
N PHE A 30 -3.80 4.41 8.65
CA PHE A 30 -4.78 5.08 7.79
C PHE A 30 -6.20 4.57 8.06
N THR A 31 -6.41 3.25 8.12
CA THR A 31 -7.71 2.66 8.45
C THR A 31 -8.16 3.05 9.86
N SER A 32 -7.26 3.08 10.85
CA SER A 32 -7.63 3.49 12.21
C SER A 32 -8.10 4.95 12.31
N ARG A 33 -7.53 5.84 11.48
CA ARG A 33 -7.80 7.28 11.50
C ARG A 33 -8.98 7.71 10.63
N ASN A 34 -9.32 6.92 9.62
CA ASN A 34 -10.30 7.29 8.59
C ASN A 34 -11.42 6.25 8.39
N GLY A 35 -11.41 5.17 9.18
CA GLY A 35 -12.42 4.11 9.17
C GLY A 35 -13.64 4.44 10.03
#